data_AF-A0ABD1EVD6-F1
#
_entry.id   AF-A0ABD1EVD6-F1
#
_cell.length_a   1.000
_cell.length_b   1.000
_cell.length_c   1.000
_cell.angle_alpha   90.00
_cell.angle_beta   90.00
_cell.angle_gamma   90.00
#
_symmetry.space_group_name_H-M   'P 1'
#
loop_
_entity.id
_entity.type
_entity.pdbx_description
1 polymer ?
#
loop_
_entity_poly.entity_id
_entity_poly.type
_entity_poly.pdbx_seq_one_letter_code
_entity_poly.pdbx_strand_id
1 'polypeptide(L)'
;MLRRAAQKESQDMATSLEGLLYGPGIADIKIKIKQDSEQKENREEVLALAFDFMQNIQLPKSPVNEIFYYQQLTVCIFDNCWGQNKNHTVIRMLLALTDSRIFSKVLHNFPVRGHSFLPCYRDFALIKKELNKLDRIFTVHQITEIIIRSAKTIGKFSVKEVEATDIIDCNKWWQEFYKNNSVTEESKTLPRSEAISFNISGFSCFKYTTKLTGNVKVYPYIDGLVSHNFSLLHPGVADYEVNFPTHLAYPRGMIPIKKLKMDHIKKYSVFVDKEHKPFFDVILEWPTNNNPDKD
;
A
#
# COMPACT_ATOMS: atom_id res chain seq x y z
N MET A 1 24.75 18.89 -52.94
CA MET A 1 25.32 18.00 -51.89
C MET A 1 24.75 18.28 -50.50
N LEU A 2 24.58 19.53 -50.08
CA LEU A 2 24.08 19.88 -48.72
C LEU A 2 22.65 19.41 -48.39
N ARG A 3 21.69 19.41 -49.34
CA ARG A 3 20.32 18.90 -49.08
C ARG A 3 20.24 17.38 -48.86
N ARG A 4 21.13 16.59 -49.49
CA ARG A 4 21.19 15.14 -49.28
C ARG A 4 21.90 14.77 -47.98
N ALA A 5 22.86 15.57 -47.53
CA ALA A 5 23.50 15.41 -46.23
C ALA A 5 22.51 15.70 -45.08
N ALA A 6 21.75 16.79 -45.18
CA ALA A 6 20.74 17.15 -44.18
C ALA A 6 19.55 16.16 -44.11
N GLN A 7 19.13 15.59 -45.24
CA GLN A 7 18.12 14.51 -45.24
C GLN A 7 18.67 13.22 -44.64
N LYS A 8 19.96 12.89 -44.87
CA LYS A 8 20.58 11.70 -44.30
C LYS A 8 20.80 11.84 -42.79
N GLU A 9 21.24 13.00 -42.31
CA GLU A 9 21.39 13.28 -40.87
C GLU A 9 20.03 13.35 -40.13
N SER A 10 18.98 13.89 -40.77
CA SER A 10 17.63 13.89 -40.19
C SER A 10 17.01 12.49 -40.13
N GLN A 11 17.35 11.61 -41.08
CA GLN A 11 16.84 10.24 -41.15
C GLN A 11 17.65 9.29 -40.25
N ASP A 12 18.96 9.52 -40.11
CA ASP A 12 19.81 8.82 -39.14
C ASP A 12 19.48 9.22 -37.70
N MET A 13 19.15 10.49 -37.42
CA MET A 13 18.64 10.91 -36.10
C MET A 13 17.25 10.36 -35.80
N ALA A 14 16.34 10.30 -36.78
CA ALA A 14 15.02 9.71 -36.59
C ALA A 14 15.10 8.19 -36.33
N THR A 15 16.00 7.48 -37.03
CA THR A 15 16.24 6.04 -36.82
C THR A 15 16.94 5.76 -35.48
N SER A 16 17.83 6.65 -35.04
CA SER A 16 18.47 6.57 -33.72
C SER A 16 17.51 6.89 -32.57
N LEU A 17 16.51 7.75 -32.78
CA LEU A 17 15.45 8.06 -31.82
C LEU A 17 14.38 6.97 -31.77
N GLU A 18 14.01 6.36 -32.90
CA GLU A 18 13.13 5.19 -32.92
C GLU A 18 13.80 3.95 -32.29
N GLY A 19 15.11 3.76 -32.49
CA GLY A 19 15.89 2.73 -31.79
C GLY A 19 16.00 2.95 -30.28
N LEU A 20 15.94 4.20 -29.80
CA LEU A 20 15.88 4.53 -28.37
C LEU A 20 14.47 4.45 -27.78
N LEU A 21 13.43 4.67 -28.60
CA LEU A 21 12.02 4.58 -28.21
C LEU A 21 11.47 3.15 -28.23
N TYR A 22 12.10 2.24 -28.99
CA TYR A 22 11.71 0.82 -29.12
C TYR A 22 12.87 -0.18 -28.86
N GLY A 23 13.92 0.23 -28.14
CA GLY A 23 14.91 -0.71 -27.58
C GLY A 23 14.34 -1.51 -26.39
N PRO A 24 14.98 -2.61 -25.95
CA PRO A 24 14.45 -3.60 -24.99
C PRO A 24 14.26 -3.09 -23.53
N GLY A 25 14.13 -1.77 -23.34
CA GLY A 25 14.08 -1.07 -22.06
C GLY A 25 12.79 -1.17 -21.25
N ILE A 26 11.92 -2.16 -21.45
CA ILE A 26 10.83 -2.46 -20.51
C ILE A 26 10.95 -3.89 -19.98
N ALA A 27 11.35 -4.84 -20.82
CA ALA A 27 11.71 -6.17 -20.37
C ALA A 27 12.99 -6.11 -19.52
N ASP A 28 13.99 -5.34 -19.95
CA ASP A 28 15.25 -5.19 -19.22
C ASP A 28 15.09 -4.40 -17.92
N ILE A 29 14.19 -3.41 -17.88
CA ILE A 29 13.86 -2.70 -16.63
C ILE A 29 13.06 -3.61 -15.68
N LYS A 30 12.15 -4.45 -16.18
CA LYS A 30 11.42 -5.42 -15.35
C LYS A 30 12.34 -6.53 -14.83
N ILE A 31 13.28 -7.00 -15.64
CA ILE A 31 14.31 -7.95 -15.24
C ILE A 31 15.24 -7.30 -14.21
N LYS A 32 15.61 -6.03 -14.39
CA LYS A 32 16.43 -5.28 -13.44
C LYS A 32 15.71 -4.98 -12.13
N ILE A 33 14.42 -4.64 -12.15
CA ILE A 33 13.59 -4.50 -10.94
C ILE A 33 13.42 -5.85 -10.22
N LYS A 34 13.33 -6.95 -10.97
CA LYS A 34 13.26 -8.31 -10.39
C LYS A 34 14.60 -8.73 -9.80
N GLN A 35 15.71 -8.49 -10.49
CA GLN A 35 17.08 -8.70 -10.00
C GLN A 35 17.41 -7.80 -8.80
N ASP A 36 16.97 -6.54 -8.83
CA ASP A 36 17.13 -5.60 -7.72
C ASP A 36 16.24 -6.00 -6.54
N SER A 37 15.09 -6.64 -6.77
CA SER A 37 14.25 -7.23 -5.72
C SER A 37 14.84 -8.52 -5.13
N GLU A 38 15.58 -9.29 -5.93
CA GLU A 38 16.31 -10.48 -5.50
C GLU A 38 17.64 -10.10 -4.81
N GLN A 39 18.22 -8.93 -5.11
CA GLN A 39 19.37 -8.36 -4.39
C GLN A 39 18.99 -7.62 -3.08
N LYS A 40 17.70 -7.52 -2.73
CA LYS A 40 17.22 -6.82 -1.51
C LYS A 40 17.59 -7.51 -0.21
N GLU A 41 18.12 -8.73 -0.25
CA GLU A 41 18.49 -9.46 0.96
C GLU A 41 19.75 -8.88 1.65
N ASN A 42 20.43 -7.87 1.09
CA ASN A 42 21.73 -7.38 1.60
C ASN A 42 21.93 -5.84 1.62
N ARG A 43 20.87 -5.01 1.65
CA ARG A 43 21.03 -3.55 1.86
C ARG A 43 20.06 -2.99 2.90
N GLU A 44 20.60 -2.53 4.02
CA GLU A 44 19.85 -2.00 5.18
C GLU A 44 19.15 -0.64 4.91
N GLU A 45 19.44 0.02 3.79
CA GLU A 45 19.00 1.40 3.51
C GLU A 45 17.68 1.53 2.72
N VAL A 46 17.03 0.43 2.35
CA VAL A 46 15.80 0.46 1.52
C VAL A 46 14.65 -0.31 2.19
N LEU A 47 13.70 0.45 2.75
CA LEU A 47 12.47 -0.09 3.33
C LEU A 47 11.40 -0.31 2.25
N ALA A 48 11.07 -1.57 1.96
CA ALA A 48 9.96 -1.94 1.08
C ALA A 48 8.70 -2.21 1.91
N LEU A 49 7.75 -1.28 1.89
CA LEU A 49 6.45 -1.44 2.55
C LEU A 49 5.40 -1.85 1.52
N ALA A 50 4.80 -3.03 1.68
CA ALA A 50 3.69 -3.49 0.86
C ALA A 50 2.36 -3.08 1.52
N PHE A 51 1.63 -2.18 0.88
CA PHE A 51 0.23 -1.90 1.17
C PHE A 51 -0.59 -2.24 -0.08
N ASP A 52 -1.91 -2.32 0.05
CA ASP A 52 -2.82 -2.30 -1.10
C ASP A 52 -2.70 -0.92 -1.76
N PHE A 53 -1.69 -0.77 -2.61
CA PHE A 53 -1.11 0.49 -3.02
C PHE A 53 -1.53 0.79 -4.45
N MET A 54 -2.20 1.92 -4.65
CA MET A 54 -2.41 2.41 -5.99
C MET A 54 -1.24 3.29 -6.44
N GLN A 55 -0.67 2.91 -7.57
CA GLN A 55 0.19 3.68 -8.47
C GLN A 55 0.69 5.03 -7.94
N ASN A 56 2.00 5.12 -7.68
CA ASN A 56 2.70 6.41 -7.64
C ASN A 56 2.49 7.11 -8.98
N ILE A 57 1.75 8.22 -9.01
CA ILE A 57 1.80 9.12 -10.16
C ILE A 57 3.17 9.79 -10.08
N GLN A 58 4.14 9.27 -10.84
CA GLN A 58 5.33 10.03 -11.13
C GLN A 58 4.88 11.29 -11.86
N LEU A 59 5.23 12.45 -11.30
CA LEU A 59 5.00 13.75 -11.93
C LEU A 59 5.56 13.75 -13.37
N PRO A 60 5.04 14.61 -14.26
CA PRO A 60 5.48 14.69 -15.65
C PRO A 60 7.01 14.71 -15.74
N LYS A 61 7.56 13.90 -16.65
CA LYS A 61 9.00 13.63 -16.85
C LYS A 61 9.87 14.89 -16.75
N SER A 62 10.30 15.25 -15.55
CA SER A 62 11.34 16.24 -15.32
C SER A 62 12.70 15.52 -15.40
N PRO A 63 13.72 16.15 -15.99
CA PRO A 63 15.02 15.53 -16.17
C PRO A 63 15.63 15.08 -14.84
N VAL A 64 16.25 13.89 -14.84
CA VAL A 64 16.75 13.16 -13.65
C VAL A 64 17.70 14.01 -12.78
N ASN A 65 18.41 14.97 -13.38
CA ASN A 65 19.33 15.88 -12.67
C ASN A 65 18.60 16.89 -11.77
N GLU A 66 17.33 17.19 -12.00
CA GLU A 66 16.53 18.06 -11.10
C GLU A 66 15.93 17.24 -9.94
N ILE A 67 15.55 15.99 -10.19
CA ILE A 67 14.92 15.08 -9.21
C ILE A 67 15.89 14.72 -8.08
N PHE A 68 17.19 14.63 -8.34
CA PHE A 68 18.20 14.34 -7.31
C PHE A 68 18.27 15.42 -6.20
N TYR A 69 17.82 16.66 -6.50
CA TYR A 69 17.79 17.77 -5.54
C TYR A 69 16.41 18.05 -4.93
N TYR A 70 15.34 17.51 -5.51
CA TYR A 70 13.99 17.60 -4.93
C TYR A 70 13.72 16.38 -4.06
N GLN A 71 13.65 16.58 -2.75
CA GLN A 71 13.09 15.58 -1.84
C GLN A 71 11.70 15.17 -2.37
N GLN A 72 11.59 13.93 -2.84
CA GLN A 72 10.50 13.47 -3.70
C GLN A 72 9.14 13.67 -3.03
N LEU A 73 8.30 14.53 -3.61
CA LEU A 73 6.89 14.66 -3.25
C LEU A 73 6.20 13.34 -3.64
N THR A 74 5.74 12.58 -2.65
CA THR A 74 5.03 11.33 -2.90
C THR A 74 3.54 11.57 -2.79
N VAL A 75 2.81 11.38 -3.89
CA VAL A 75 1.35 11.41 -3.92
C VAL A 75 0.83 9.99 -3.90
N CYS A 76 0.23 9.61 -2.78
CA CYS A 76 -0.40 8.32 -2.58
C CYS A 76 -1.91 8.49 -2.69
N ILE A 77 -2.51 7.85 -3.69
CA ILE A 77 -3.95 7.72 -3.82
C ILE A 77 -4.33 6.35 -3.27
N PHE A 78 -5.24 6.31 -2.31
CA PHE A 78 -5.72 5.03 -1.77
C PHE A 78 -7.18 4.86 -2.13
N ASP A 79 -7.69 3.63 -2.12
CA ASP A 79 -9.13 3.47 -2.17
C ASP A 79 -9.77 4.06 -0.90
N ASN A 80 -11.04 4.49 -1.01
CA ASN A 80 -11.78 5.02 0.13
C ASN A 80 -12.47 3.87 0.91
N CYS A 81 -11.76 2.74 1.06
CA CYS A 81 -12.22 1.60 1.82
C CYS A 81 -11.94 1.83 3.31
N TRP A 82 -13.02 1.97 4.07
CA TRP A 82 -12.95 2.21 5.50
C TRP A 82 -12.42 0.96 6.21
N GLY A 83 -11.38 1.11 7.03
CA GLY A 83 -10.73 0.02 7.75
C GLY A 83 -9.47 -0.53 7.07
N GLN A 84 -9.42 -0.60 5.74
CA GLN A 84 -8.25 -1.11 5.01
C GLN A 84 -7.15 -0.05 4.87
N ASN A 85 -7.45 1.05 4.18
CA ASN A 85 -6.46 2.11 3.92
C ASN A 85 -6.74 3.39 4.72
N LYS A 86 -8.01 3.63 5.05
CA LYS A 86 -8.43 4.76 5.89
C LYS A 86 -8.49 4.37 7.36
N ASN A 87 -7.33 4.13 7.98
CA ASN A 87 -7.22 3.75 9.40
C ASN A 87 -6.08 4.52 10.12
N HIS A 88 -6.05 4.40 11.45
CA HIS A 88 -5.06 5.09 12.27
C HIS A 88 -3.64 4.64 11.92
N THR A 89 -3.40 3.34 11.82
CA THR A 89 -2.09 2.73 11.56
C THR A 89 -1.42 3.30 10.31
N VAL A 90 -2.10 3.33 9.16
CA VAL A 90 -1.54 3.84 7.89
C VAL A 90 -1.17 5.32 8.01
N ILE A 91 -2.04 6.13 8.63
CA ILE A 91 -1.78 7.57 8.81
C ILE A 91 -0.54 7.82 9.69
N ARG A 92 -0.36 7.05 10.77
CA ARG A 92 0.83 7.18 11.63
C ARG A 92 2.07 6.66 10.95
N MET A 93 1.95 5.60 10.15
CA MET A 93 3.06 5.06 9.40
C MET A 93 3.58 6.06 8.36
N LEU A 94 2.68 6.73 7.62
CA LEU A 94 3.05 7.80 6.69
C LEU A 94 3.64 9.03 7.39
N LEU A 95 3.12 9.38 8.57
CA LEU A 95 3.69 10.43 9.42
C LEU A 95 5.11 10.06 9.87
N ALA A 96 5.32 8.84 10.38
CA ALA A 96 6.62 8.34 10.79
C ALA A 96 7.66 8.29 9.69
N LEU A 97 7.27 7.92 8.46
CA LEU A 97 8.17 7.97 7.30
C LEU A 97 8.60 9.41 6.99
N THR A 98 7.73 10.39 7.24
CA THR A 98 8.05 11.80 7.06
C THR A 98 8.91 12.32 8.22
N ASP A 99 8.59 11.95 9.46
CA ASP A 99 9.32 12.35 10.66
C ASP A 99 10.75 11.78 10.67
N SER A 100 10.92 10.55 10.16
CA SER A 100 12.23 9.89 9.94
C SER A 100 13.00 10.45 8.74
N ARG A 101 12.47 11.49 8.07
CA ARG A 101 13.05 12.15 6.88
C ARG A 101 13.28 11.21 5.69
N ILE A 102 12.65 10.04 5.66
CA ILE A 102 12.64 9.14 4.49
C ILE A 102 11.90 9.82 3.34
N PHE A 103 10.80 10.50 3.64
CA PHE A 103 10.08 11.38 2.71
C PHE A 103 10.04 12.81 3.22
N SER A 104 10.18 13.79 2.33
CA SER A 104 10.02 15.20 2.72
C SER A 104 8.56 15.62 2.83
N LYS A 105 7.75 15.13 1.88
CA LYS A 105 6.34 15.44 1.78
C LYS A 105 5.58 14.22 1.26
N VAL A 106 4.51 13.91 1.97
CA VAL A 106 3.55 12.88 1.55
C VAL A 106 2.18 13.56 1.41
N LEU A 107 1.55 13.36 0.25
CA LEU A 107 0.17 13.74 -0.02
C LEU A 107 -0.66 12.48 -0.10
N HIS A 108 -1.55 12.29 0.86
CA HIS A 108 -2.39 11.11 1.00
C HIS A 108 -3.84 11.51 0.72
N ASN A 109 -4.34 11.08 -0.43
CA ASN A 109 -5.67 11.45 -0.93
C ASN A 109 -6.61 10.25 -0.98
N PHE A 110 -7.84 10.47 -0.51
CA PHE A 110 -8.94 9.52 -0.63
C PHE A 110 -9.92 10.01 -1.72
N PRO A 111 -10.10 9.25 -2.80
CA PRO A 111 -10.97 9.62 -3.90
C PRO A 111 -12.43 9.65 -3.46
N VAL A 112 -13.18 10.52 -4.13
CA VAL A 112 -14.63 10.61 -3.97
C VAL A 112 -15.28 9.43 -4.69
N ARG A 113 -16.11 8.68 -3.96
CA ARG A 113 -16.83 7.53 -4.50
C ARG A 113 -17.66 7.95 -5.72
N GLY A 114 -17.64 7.16 -6.79
CA GLY A 114 -18.43 7.39 -8.00
C GLY A 114 -17.85 8.39 -9.01
N HIS A 115 -16.81 9.15 -8.64
CA HIS A 115 -16.21 10.18 -9.51
C HIS A 115 -14.74 9.94 -9.85
N SER A 116 -14.12 8.92 -9.26
CA SER A 116 -12.73 8.54 -9.52
C SER A 116 -12.66 7.11 -10.04
N PHE A 117 -12.16 6.93 -11.26
CA PHE A 117 -11.88 5.61 -11.82
C PHE A 117 -10.43 5.23 -11.48
N LEU A 118 -10.26 4.31 -10.53
CA LEU A 118 -8.96 3.79 -10.14
C LEU A 118 -8.48 2.76 -11.19
N PRO A 119 -7.26 2.88 -11.75
CA PRO A 119 -6.76 1.94 -12.77
C PRO A 119 -6.82 0.47 -12.32
N CYS A 120 -6.61 0.22 -11.03
CA CYS A 120 -6.70 -1.11 -10.43
C CYS A 120 -8.10 -1.75 -10.57
N TYR A 121 -9.18 -0.96 -10.68
CA TYR A 121 -10.53 -1.52 -10.88
C TYR A 121 -10.64 -2.33 -12.17
N ARG A 122 -9.93 -1.94 -13.22
CA ARG A 122 -9.89 -2.71 -14.47
C ARG A 122 -9.21 -4.06 -14.25
N ASP A 123 -8.15 -4.08 -13.48
CA ASP A 123 -7.39 -5.29 -13.19
C ASP A 123 -8.19 -6.25 -12.31
N PHE A 124 -8.86 -5.74 -11.26
CA PHE A 124 -9.80 -6.53 -10.47
C PHE A 124 -10.98 -7.04 -11.30
N ALA A 125 -11.48 -6.28 -12.28
CA ALA A 125 -12.54 -6.74 -13.17
C ALA A 125 -12.08 -7.92 -14.04
N LEU A 126 -10.83 -7.92 -14.51
CA LEU A 126 -10.26 -9.05 -15.26
C LEU A 126 -10.13 -10.29 -14.37
N ILE A 127 -9.59 -10.13 -13.16
CA ILE A 127 -9.47 -11.23 -12.18
C ILE A 127 -10.84 -11.81 -11.85
N LYS A 128 -11.82 -10.94 -11.52
CA LYS A 128 -13.19 -11.35 -11.18
C LYS A 128 -13.89 -12.07 -12.33
N LYS A 129 -13.64 -11.64 -13.58
CA LYS A 129 -14.18 -12.33 -14.76
C LYS A 129 -13.68 -13.76 -14.86
N GLU A 130 -12.41 -14.04 -14.57
CA GLU A 130 -11.88 -15.40 -14.59
C GLU A 130 -12.32 -16.21 -13.36
N LEU A 131 -12.37 -15.60 -12.18
CA LEU A 131 -12.90 -16.24 -10.97
C LEU A 131 -14.35 -16.72 -11.17
N ASN A 132 -15.20 -15.89 -11.76
CA ASN A 132 -16.61 -16.21 -11.99
C ASN A 132 -16.85 -17.35 -13.00
N LYS A 133 -15.82 -17.80 -13.75
CA LYS A 133 -15.94 -18.97 -14.62
C LYS A 133 -15.80 -20.28 -13.86
N LEU A 134 -15.25 -20.23 -12.65
CA LEU A 134 -15.04 -21.41 -11.83
C LEU A 134 -16.20 -21.53 -10.85
N ASP A 135 -16.79 -22.71 -10.83
CA ASP A 135 -17.85 -23.04 -9.88
C ASP A 135 -17.31 -23.25 -8.45
N ARG A 136 -16.10 -23.83 -8.33
CA ARG A 136 -15.49 -24.21 -7.06
C ARG A 136 -14.03 -23.75 -6.99
N ILE A 137 -13.68 -23.15 -5.85
CA ILE A 137 -12.31 -22.72 -5.50
C ILE A 137 -12.07 -23.18 -4.05
N PHE A 138 -11.02 -23.96 -3.84
CA PHE A 138 -10.76 -24.62 -2.56
C PHE A 138 -9.58 -24.01 -1.80
N THR A 139 -8.52 -23.60 -2.50
CA THR A 139 -7.27 -23.14 -1.86
C THR A 139 -6.84 -21.75 -2.34
N VAL A 140 -5.99 -21.10 -1.55
CA VAL A 140 -5.39 -19.80 -1.92
C VAL A 140 -4.49 -19.96 -3.15
N HIS A 141 -3.79 -21.08 -3.28
CA HIS A 141 -2.95 -21.39 -4.45
C HIS A 141 -3.72 -21.35 -5.77
N GLN A 142 -4.97 -21.83 -5.78
CA GLN A 142 -5.82 -21.73 -6.96
C GLN A 142 -6.12 -20.27 -7.30
N ILE A 143 -6.41 -19.43 -6.29
CA ILE A 143 -6.64 -17.99 -6.49
C ILE A 143 -5.39 -17.33 -7.06
N THR A 144 -4.21 -17.64 -6.52
CA THR A 144 -2.91 -17.16 -7.02
C THR A 144 -2.73 -17.48 -8.50
N GLU A 145 -2.96 -18.73 -8.90
CA GLU A 145 -2.86 -19.16 -10.29
C GLU A 145 -3.88 -18.44 -11.19
N ILE A 146 -5.12 -18.28 -10.71
CA ILE A 146 -6.18 -17.56 -11.43
C ILE A 146 -5.80 -16.10 -11.66
N ILE A 147 -5.24 -15.43 -10.65
CA ILE A 147 -4.79 -14.05 -10.78
C ILE A 147 -3.69 -13.96 -11.85
N ILE A 148 -2.67 -14.82 -11.78
CA ILE A 148 -1.54 -14.82 -12.72
C ILE A 148 -2.01 -15.02 -14.17
N ARG A 149 -2.96 -15.95 -14.39
CA ARG A 149 -3.48 -16.26 -15.73
C ARG A 149 -4.59 -15.31 -16.21
N SER A 150 -5.11 -14.45 -15.34
CA SER A 150 -6.27 -13.60 -15.68
C SER A 150 -5.96 -12.50 -16.70
N ALA A 151 -4.68 -12.16 -16.86
CA ALA A 151 -4.24 -11.22 -17.88
C ALA A 151 -3.87 -11.93 -19.18
N LYS A 152 -4.31 -11.36 -20.31
CA LYS A 152 -3.81 -11.77 -21.64
C LYS A 152 -2.31 -11.51 -21.82
N THR A 153 -1.80 -10.48 -21.15
CA THR A 153 -0.38 -10.12 -21.18
C THR A 153 0.37 -10.94 -20.15
N ILE A 154 1.31 -11.77 -20.61
CA ILE A 154 2.18 -12.58 -19.76
C ILE A 154 2.99 -11.65 -18.83
N GLY A 155 3.06 -12.02 -17.55
CA GLY A 155 3.82 -11.26 -16.54
C GLY A 155 3.19 -9.91 -16.16
N LYS A 156 1.91 -9.70 -16.45
CA LYS A 156 1.19 -8.51 -15.97
C LYS A 156 1.01 -8.53 -14.45
N PHE A 157 0.65 -9.69 -13.90
CA PHE A 157 0.46 -9.87 -12.47
C PHE A 157 1.64 -10.65 -11.88
N SER A 158 2.12 -10.17 -10.74
CA SER A 158 3.02 -10.89 -9.84
C SER A 158 2.27 -11.04 -8.53
N VAL A 159 2.12 -12.29 -8.08
CA VAL A 159 1.39 -12.60 -6.85
C VAL A 159 2.37 -13.22 -5.87
N LYS A 160 2.43 -12.66 -4.67
CA LYS A 160 3.13 -13.24 -3.52
C LYS A 160 2.07 -13.70 -2.52
N GLU A 161 2.08 -14.98 -2.19
CA GLU A 161 1.29 -15.47 -1.06
C GLU A 161 1.95 -15.01 0.23
N VAL A 162 1.16 -14.40 1.11
CA VAL A 162 1.66 -13.76 2.32
C VAL A 162 1.84 -14.81 3.41
N GLU A 163 3.04 -14.91 3.96
CA GLU A 163 3.33 -15.75 5.11
C GLU A 163 3.22 -14.96 6.42
N ALA A 164 3.12 -15.64 7.55
CA ALA A 164 3.04 -14.97 8.85
C ALA A 164 4.28 -14.13 9.19
N THR A 165 5.43 -14.53 8.63
CA THR A 165 6.72 -13.82 8.70
C THR A 165 6.70 -12.49 7.94
N ASP A 166 5.81 -12.33 6.97
CA ASP A 166 5.64 -11.08 6.21
C ASP A 166 4.75 -10.06 6.95
N ILE A 167 4.05 -10.46 8.03
CA ILE A 167 3.06 -9.62 8.70
C ILE A 167 3.64 -9.02 9.98
N ILE A 168 3.87 -7.72 9.95
CA ILE A 168 4.41 -6.92 11.07
C ILE A 168 3.27 -6.25 11.86
N ASP A 169 3.38 -6.20 13.19
CA ASP A 169 2.43 -5.50 14.07
C ASP A 169 2.69 -4.00 14.10
N CYS A 170 2.24 -3.29 13.07
CA CYS A 170 2.30 -1.84 13.05
C CYS A 170 1.33 -1.20 14.07
N ASN A 171 0.28 -1.91 14.51
CA ASN A 171 -0.79 -1.30 15.31
C ASN A 171 -0.40 -1.05 16.76
N LYS A 172 0.36 -1.96 17.38
CA LYS A 172 0.91 -1.71 18.73
C LYS A 172 2.02 -0.67 18.68
N TRP A 173 2.88 -0.77 17.67
CA TRP A 173 4.04 0.10 17.50
C TRP A 173 3.69 1.59 17.47
N TRP A 174 2.74 2.03 16.64
CA TRP A 174 2.51 3.47 16.50
C TRP A 174 1.98 4.11 17.79
N GLN A 175 1.35 3.35 18.68
CA GLN A 175 0.77 3.85 19.94
C GLN A 175 1.84 4.33 20.93
N GLU A 176 3.07 3.84 20.79
CA GLU A 176 4.22 4.25 21.60
C GLU A 176 4.69 5.67 21.26
N PHE A 177 4.55 6.07 19.99
CA PHE A 177 5.06 7.34 19.48
C PHE A 177 3.97 8.40 19.27
N TYR A 178 2.76 7.96 18.89
CA TYR A 178 1.69 8.84 18.45
C TYR A 178 0.39 8.65 19.24
N LYS A 179 -0.30 9.76 19.46
CA LYS A 179 -1.63 9.85 20.03
C LYS A 179 -2.68 9.25 19.09
N ASN A 180 -3.68 8.63 19.70
CA ASN A 180 -4.83 8.11 18.97
C ASN A 180 -5.73 9.26 18.47
N ASN A 181 -6.04 10.21 19.35
CA ASN A 181 -6.82 11.40 19.04
C ASN A 181 -6.07 12.66 19.49
N SER A 182 -6.28 13.75 18.78
CA SER A 182 -5.85 15.08 19.20
C SER A 182 -6.93 16.12 18.84
N VAL A 183 -6.82 17.29 19.43
CA VAL A 183 -7.60 18.48 19.07
C VAL A 183 -6.78 19.31 18.10
N THR A 184 -7.43 20.00 17.17
CA THR A 184 -6.71 20.87 16.24
C THR A 184 -5.92 21.94 16.99
N GLU A 185 -4.76 22.30 16.44
CA GLU A 185 -3.96 23.41 16.98
C GLU A 185 -4.77 24.70 17.06
N GLU A 186 -5.65 24.94 16.08
CA GLU A 186 -6.48 26.14 16.01
C GLU A 186 -7.57 26.20 17.10
N SER A 187 -8.01 25.06 17.62
CA SER A 187 -9.06 24.99 18.65
C SER A 187 -8.55 24.54 20.02
N LYS A 188 -7.24 24.47 20.26
CA LYS A 188 -6.66 24.06 21.56
C LYS A 188 -7.11 24.94 22.72
N THR A 189 -7.33 26.22 22.45
CA THR A 189 -7.72 27.23 23.45
C THR A 189 -9.24 27.32 23.62
N LEU A 190 -10.02 26.65 22.78
CA LEU A 190 -11.47 26.68 22.83
C LEU A 190 -12.02 25.67 23.85
N PRO A 191 -13.23 25.91 24.38
CA PRO A 191 -13.93 24.93 25.21
C PRO A 191 -14.08 23.60 24.46
N ARG A 192 -14.07 22.49 25.22
CA ARG A 192 -14.10 21.12 24.66
C ARG A 192 -15.31 20.85 23.75
N SER A 193 -16.41 21.58 23.90
CA SER A 193 -17.61 21.50 23.05
C SER A 193 -17.42 22.08 21.65
N GLU A 194 -16.50 23.02 21.48
CA GLU A 194 -16.21 23.72 20.21
C GLU A 194 -14.88 23.23 19.58
N ALA A 195 -14.14 22.42 20.31
CA ALA A 195 -12.89 21.83 19.88
C ALA A 195 -13.07 20.85 18.72
N ILE A 196 -12.33 21.05 17.64
CA ILE A 196 -12.34 20.15 16.49
C ILE A 196 -11.42 18.97 16.81
N SER A 197 -12.00 17.78 16.94
CA SER A 197 -11.26 16.56 17.21
C SER A 197 -10.78 15.88 15.92
N PHE A 198 -9.66 15.17 16.02
CA PHE A 198 -9.12 14.40 14.91
C PHE A 198 -10.01 13.19 14.61
N ASN A 199 -10.83 13.30 13.57
CA ASN A 199 -11.63 12.19 13.06
C ASN A 199 -11.23 11.88 11.61
N ILE A 200 -10.57 10.74 11.42
CA ILE A 200 -10.07 10.30 10.11
C ILE A 200 -11.20 10.26 9.08
N SER A 201 -12.40 9.80 9.46
CA SER A 201 -13.49 9.59 8.50
C SER A 201 -13.97 10.88 7.85
N GLY A 202 -13.87 12.00 8.56
CA GLY A 202 -14.31 13.33 8.10
C GLY A 202 -13.37 14.02 7.10
N PHE A 203 -12.17 13.48 6.87
CA PHE A 203 -11.18 14.11 5.99
C PHE A 203 -10.91 13.27 4.74
N SER A 204 -10.61 13.94 3.62
CA SER A 204 -10.35 13.31 2.32
C SER A 204 -8.90 13.50 1.85
N CYS A 205 -8.15 14.42 2.45
CA CYS A 205 -6.75 14.65 2.11
C CYS A 205 -5.92 14.89 3.38
N PHE A 206 -4.76 14.25 3.43
CA PHE A 206 -3.78 14.35 4.52
C PHE A 206 -2.43 14.73 3.91
N LYS A 207 -1.80 15.76 4.48
CA LYS A 207 -0.50 16.28 4.07
C LYS A 207 0.47 16.15 5.24
N TYR A 208 1.59 15.48 4.97
CA TYR A 208 2.68 15.28 5.92
C TYR A 208 3.89 16.05 5.42
N THR A 209 4.63 16.72 6.31
CA THR A 209 5.85 17.44 5.94
C THR A 209 6.91 17.35 7.02
N THR A 210 8.18 17.24 6.61
CA THR A 210 9.35 17.28 7.50
C THR A 210 9.50 18.60 8.26
N LYS A 211 8.83 19.68 7.81
CA LYS A 211 8.89 20.99 8.48
C LYS A 211 8.15 21.01 9.83
N LEU A 212 7.16 20.13 9.99
CA LEU A 212 6.29 20.08 11.17
C LEU A 212 6.23 18.64 11.65
N THR A 213 7.32 18.19 12.28
CA THR A 213 7.44 16.84 12.82
C THR A 213 6.27 16.51 13.74
N GLY A 214 5.68 15.34 13.58
CA GLY A 214 4.58 14.88 14.42
C GLY A 214 3.23 15.54 14.12
N ASN A 215 3.15 16.43 13.13
CA ASN A 215 1.94 17.12 12.76
C ASN A 215 1.42 16.67 11.40
N VAL A 216 0.11 16.52 11.31
CA VAL A 216 -0.59 16.25 10.05
C VAL A 216 -1.53 17.39 9.72
N LYS A 217 -1.44 17.89 8.48
CA LYS A 217 -2.39 18.86 7.95
C LYS A 217 -3.46 18.11 7.16
N VAL A 218 -4.72 18.33 7.48
CA VAL A 218 -5.84 17.60 6.87
C VAL A 218 -6.86 18.53 6.25
N TYR A 219 -7.57 18.01 5.26
CA TYR A 219 -8.58 18.73 4.50
C TYR A 219 -9.85 17.89 4.40
N PRO A 220 -11.04 18.48 4.63
CA PRO A 220 -12.32 17.79 4.43
C PRO A 220 -12.49 17.28 2.98
N TYR A 221 -12.04 18.07 2.01
CA TYR A 221 -12.11 17.77 0.58
C TYR A 221 -10.72 17.85 -0.06
N ILE A 222 -10.53 17.12 -1.16
CA ILE A 222 -9.33 17.26 -2.00
C ILE A 222 -9.32 18.70 -2.54
N ASP A 223 -8.17 19.36 -2.43
CA ASP A 223 -7.98 20.77 -2.81
C ASP A 223 -8.90 21.78 -2.10
N GLY A 224 -9.45 21.38 -0.94
CA GLY A 224 -10.24 22.27 -0.10
C GLY A 224 -9.42 23.47 0.40
N LEU A 225 -10.09 24.62 0.51
CA LEU A 225 -9.49 25.84 1.10
C LEU A 225 -9.35 25.74 2.62
N VAL A 226 -10.28 25.04 3.26
CA VAL A 226 -10.28 24.84 4.71
C VAL A 226 -9.36 23.67 5.05
N SER A 227 -8.40 23.92 5.94
CA SER A 227 -7.47 22.92 6.44
C SER A 227 -7.36 23.00 7.96
N HIS A 228 -7.09 21.86 8.58
CA HIS A 228 -6.88 21.75 10.01
C HIS A 228 -5.52 21.12 10.29
N ASN A 229 -4.83 21.58 11.33
CA ASN A 229 -3.56 21.00 11.76
C ASN A 229 -3.73 20.24 13.06
N PHE A 230 -3.21 19.02 13.10
CA PHE A 230 -3.27 18.15 14.26
C PHE A 230 -1.87 17.69 14.66
N SER A 231 -1.46 17.97 15.89
CA SER A 231 -0.26 17.37 16.48
C SER A 231 -0.59 16.00 17.06
N LEU A 232 0.00 14.97 16.49
CA LEU A 232 -0.22 13.57 16.86
C LEU A 232 0.94 12.98 17.66
N LEU A 233 2.11 13.63 17.72
CA LEU A 233 3.23 13.10 18.50
C LEU A 233 2.94 13.15 20.01
N HIS A 234 3.38 12.13 20.74
CA HIS A 234 3.33 12.14 22.20
C HIS A 234 4.28 13.20 22.79
N PRO A 235 3.91 13.86 23.90
CA PRO A 235 4.80 14.80 24.58
C PRO A 235 6.05 14.06 25.07
N GLY A 236 7.24 14.59 24.80
CA GLY A 236 8.51 13.99 25.23
C GLY A 236 9.15 13.02 24.22
N VAL A 237 8.51 12.77 23.07
CA VAL A 237 9.05 11.92 21.99
C VAL A 237 9.71 12.74 20.86
N ALA A 238 9.74 14.08 20.99
CA ALA A 238 10.17 15.00 19.94
C ALA A 238 11.62 14.81 19.45
N ASP A 239 12.50 14.30 20.31
CA ASP A 239 13.92 14.08 20.01
C ASP A 239 14.26 12.61 19.69
N TYR A 240 13.26 11.71 19.64
CA TYR A 240 13.48 10.28 19.47
C TYR A 240 13.41 9.89 17.99
N GLU A 241 14.42 9.19 17.49
CA GLU A 241 14.39 8.58 16.15
C GLU A 241 13.30 7.51 16.09
N VAL A 242 12.34 7.66 15.19
CA VAL A 242 11.22 6.73 15.05
C VAL A 242 11.75 5.40 14.48
N ASN A 243 11.99 4.42 15.36
CA ASN A 243 12.35 3.07 14.94
C ASN A 243 11.14 2.40 14.29
N PHE A 244 11.29 1.80 13.11
CA PHE A 244 10.19 1.09 12.44
C PHE A 244 9.85 -0.25 13.12
N PRO A 245 8.59 -0.72 13.02
CA PRO A 245 8.19 -1.95 13.68
C PRO A 245 8.89 -3.15 13.05
N THR A 246 9.43 -4.03 13.88
CA THR A 246 10.05 -5.31 13.47
C THR A 246 9.33 -6.53 14.05
N HIS A 247 8.44 -6.32 15.02
CA HIS A 247 7.72 -7.40 15.68
C HIS A 247 6.64 -8.00 14.77
N LEU A 248 6.65 -9.32 14.63
CA LEU A 248 5.65 -10.06 13.88
C LEU A 248 4.28 -9.99 14.56
N ALA A 249 3.22 -9.76 13.78
CA ALA A 249 1.84 -9.79 14.25
C ALA A 249 1.42 -11.21 14.66
N TYR A 250 1.96 -12.23 13.99
CA TYR A 250 1.62 -13.63 14.23
C TYR A 250 2.89 -14.49 14.43
N PRO A 251 3.59 -14.37 15.58
CA PRO A 251 4.87 -15.05 15.80
C PRO A 251 4.83 -16.57 15.72
N ARG A 252 3.67 -17.18 16.00
CA ARG A 252 3.47 -18.64 15.95
C ARG A 252 2.96 -19.14 14.59
N GLY A 253 2.76 -18.24 13.62
CA GLY A 253 2.19 -18.56 12.31
C GLY A 253 0.70 -18.94 12.29
N MET A 254 0.17 -19.41 13.42
CA MET A 254 -1.20 -19.87 13.57
C MET A 254 -2.04 -18.87 14.36
N ILE A 255 -3.19 -18.52 13.80
CA ILE A 255 -4.19 -17.68 14.46
C ILE A 255 -5.33 -18.58 14.92
N PRO A 256 -5.71 -18.56 16.20
CA PRO A 256 -6.81 -19.40 16.66
C PRO A 256 -8.11 -19.15 15.89
N ILE A 257 -8.69 -20.21 15.33
CA ILE A 257 -9.92 -20.15 14.55
C ILE A 257 -11.12 -20.29 15.50
N LYS A 258 -12.19 -19.53 15.27
CA LYS A 258 -13.43 -19.68 16.04
C LYS A 258 -13.96 -21.12 15.92
N LYS A 259 -14.38 -21.73 17.03
CA LYS A 259 -14.87 -23.12 17.05
C LYS A 259 -15.97 -23.38 16.01
N LEU A 260 -16.96 -22.48 15.90
CA LEU A 260 -18.03 -22.58 14.89
C LEU A 260 -17.50 -22.65 13.45
N LYS A 261 -16.47 -21.85 13.12
CA LYS A 261 -15.84 -21.90 11.79
C LYS A 261 -15.11 -23.22 11.58
N MET A 262 -14.45 -23.74 12.61
CA MET A 262 -13.77 -25.03 12.55
C MET A 262 -14.77 -26.18 12.33
N ASP A 263 -15.90 -26.16 13.02
CA ASP A 263 -16.97 -27.15 12.86
C ASP A 263 -17.58 -27.08 11.45
N HIS A 264 -17.73 -25.87 10.88
CA HIS A 264 -18.12 -25.71 9.48
C HIS A 264 -17.10 -26.30 8.52
N ILE A 265 -15.79 -26.05 8.71
CA ILE A 265 -14.75 -26.62 7.85
C ILE A 265 -14.82 -28.15 7.89
N LYS A 266 -14.99 -28.75 9.08
CA LYS A 266 -15.18 -30.20 9.23
C LYS A 266 -16.41 -30.70 8.47
N LYS A 267 -17.55 -30.01 8.61
CA LYS A 267 -18.80 -30.37 7.91
C LYS A 267 -18.64 -30.32 6.38
N TYR A 268 -17.97 -29.30 5.86
CA TYR A 268 -17.79 -29.12 4.42
C TYR A 268 -16.60 -29.88 3.82
N SER A 269 -15.70 -30.42 4.64
CA SER A 269 -14.54 -31.22 4.20
C SER A 269 -14.93 -32.43 3.32
N VAL A 270 -16.16 -32.93 3.46
CA VAL A 270 -16.70 -34.03 2.65
C VAL A 270 -16.86 -33.64 1.17
N PHE A 271 -17.08 -32.36 0.89
CA PHE A 271 -17.25 -31.83 -0.47
C PHE A 271 -15.93 -31.35 -1.11
N VAL A 272 -14.81 -31.49 -0.39
CA VAL A 272 -13.49 -31.12 -0.89
C VAL A 272 -12.92 -32.27 -1.71
N ASP A 273 -12.51 -31.96 -2.94
CA ASP A 273 -11.86 -32.92 -3.84
C ASP A 273 -10.56 -33.46 -3.22
N LYS A 274 -10.23 -34.73 -3.49
CA LYS A 274 -9.11 -35.44 -2.82
C LYS A 274 -7.78 -34.69 -2.91
N GLU A 275 -7.55 -33.99 -4.01
CA GLU A 275 -6.33 -33.23 -4.29
C GLU A 275 -6.13 -32.03 -3.33
N HIS A 276 -7.20 -31.48 -2.78
CA HIS A 276 -7.15 -30.30 -1.92
C HIS A 276 -7.29 -30.60 -0.43
N LYS A 277 -7.57 -31.85 -0.06
CA LYS A 277 -7.69 -32.27 1.35
C LYS A 277 -6.46 -31.92 2.21
N PRO A 278 -5.22 -32.13 1.75
CA PRO A 278 -4.04 -31.84 2.58
C PRO A 278 -3.98 -30.39 3.09
N PHE A 279 -4.47 -29.43 2.31
CA PHE A 279 -4.54 -28.03 2.72
C PHE A 279 -5.49 -27.83 3.91
N PHE A 280 -6.64 -28.50 3.91
CA PHE A 280 -7.61 -28.40 5.00
C PHE A 280 -7.21 -29.22 6.22
N ASP A 281 -6.53 -30.35 6.04
CA ASP A 281 -6.04 -31.16 7.16
C ASP A 281 -5.11 -30.35 8.06
N VAL A 282 -4.20 -29.56 7.47
CA VAL A 282 -3.36 -28.62 8.22
C VAL A 282 -4.18 -27.58 8.98
N ILE A 283 -5.23 -27.02 8.36
CA ILE A 283 -6.10 -26.02 9.01
C ILE A 283 -6.89 -26.63 10.17
N LEU A 284 -7.31 -27.89 10.07
CA LEU A 284 -8.06 -28.59 11.11
C LEU A 284 -7.23 -28.82 12.38
N GLU A 285 -5.90 -28.80 12.28
CA GLU A 285 -4.96 -28.89 13.40
C GLU A 285 -4.74 -27.55 14.12
N TRP A 286 -5.26 -26.43 13.59
CA TRP A 286 -5.04 -25.12 14.18
C TRP A 286 -5.75 -24.97 15.53
N PRO A 287 -5.19 -24.14 16.45
CA PRO A 287 -5.82 -23.86 17.74
C PRO A 287 -7.22 -23.24 17.55
N THR A 288 -8.12 -23.51 18.49
CA THR A 288 -9.47 -22.92 18.49
C THR A 288 -9.69 -21.99 19.67
N ASN A 289 -10.39 -20.88 19.43
CA ASN A 289 -10.82 -19.97 20.50
C ASN A 289 -12.22 -20.38 20.99
N ASN A 290 -12.31 -20.79 22.26
CA ASN A 290 -13.56 -21.08 22.98
C ASN A 290 -14.16 -19.82 23.62
N ASN A 291 -14.23 -18.70 22.90
CA ASN A 291 -14.91 -17.53 23.44
C ASN A 291 -16.34 -17.45 22.88
N PRO A 292 -17.38 -17.85 23.65
CA PRO A 292 -18.77 -17.91 23.18
C PRO A 292 -19.43 -16.53 22.98
N ASP A 293 -18.80 -15.42 23.38
CA ASP A 293 -19.52 -14.13 23.56
C ASP A 293 -19.29 -13.06 22.47
N LYS A 294 -18.99 -13.46 21.22
CA LYS A 294 -18.97 -12.48 20.10
C LYS A 294 -19.57 -13.09 18.84
N ASP A 295 -20.88 -13.26 18.88
CA ASP A 295 -21.76 -13.27 17.72
C ASP A 295 -22.17 -11.84 17.35
#